data_AF-A0A5Q2FF94-F1
#
_entry.id   AF-A0A5Q2FF94-F1
#
_cell.length_a   1.000
_cell.length_b   1.000
_cell.length_c   1.000
_cell.angle_alpha   90.00
_cell.angle_beta   90.00
_cell.angle_gamma   90.00
#
_symmetry.space_group_name_H-M   'P 1'
#
loop_
_entity.id
_entity.type
_entity.pdbx_description
1 polymer ?
#
loop_
_entity_poly.entity_id
_entity_poly.type
_entity_poly.pdbx_seq_one_letter_code
_entity_poly.pdbx_strand_id
1 'polypeptide(L)'
;MVTEQEARSWLESESSTYRVTTDDHYVIALSAKYVGATDPQLTAANGTHTFMFRDIVAEFQSLRSRFGSDVHLVKSTSFGKQNANANVPAGESIYVTVYDPGTFLSKEAGQAWCARNFPDLSGASLDNVCLPRVASVPH
;
A
#
# COMPACT_ATOMS: atom_id res chain seq x y z
N MET A 1 7.25 10.26 -21.21
CA MET A 1 7.38 9.21 -20.17
C MET A 1 7.92 9.88 -18.92
N VAL A 2 7.32 9.61 -17.75
CA VAL A 2 7.81 10.12 -16.47
C VAL A 2 9.12 9.42 -16.11
N THR A 3 10.11 10.16 -15.63
CA THR A 3 11.40 9.64 -15.15
C THR A 3 11.30 9.09 -13.72
N GLU A 4 12.28 8.31 -13.25
CA GLU A 4 12.32 7.84 -11.86
C GLU A 4 12.36 8.99 -10.85
N GLN A 5 13.06 10.08 -11.17
CA GLN A 5 13.15 11.25 -10.30
C GLN A 5 11.81 11.99 -10.20
N GLU A 6 11.10 12.15 -11.32
CA GLU A 6 9.75 12.74 -11.32
C GLU A 6 8.76 11.83 -10.58
N ALA A 7 8.84 10.52 -10.75
CA ALA A 7 8.02 9.56 -10.03
C ALA A 7 8.27 9.61 -8.51
N ARG A 8 9.53 9.72 -8.08
CA ARG A 8 9.89 9.92 -6.67
C ARG A 8 9.24 11.19 -6.11
N SER A 9 9.44 12.33 -6.78
CA SER A 9 8.86 13.61 -6.34
C SER A 9 7.33 13.54 -6.27
N TRP A 10 6.70 12.82 -7.21
CA TRP A 10 5.27 12.60 -7.21
C TRP A 10 4.81 11.74 -6.02
N LEU A 11 5.49 10.63 -5.72
CA LEU A 11 5.15 9.77 -4.57
C LEU A 11 5.28 10.52 -3.24
N GLU A 12 6.33 11.33 -3.08
CA GLU A 12 6.51 12.19 -1.91
C GLU A 12 5.38 13.21 -1.77
N SER A 13 5.01 13.88 -2.86
CA SER A 13 3.88 14.81 -2.87
C SER A 13 2.57 14.11 -2.55
N GLU A 14 2.21 13.05 -3.28
CA GLU A 14 0.94 12.34 -3.14
C GLU A 14 0.79 11.74 -1.73
N SER A 15 1.84 11.10 -1.21
CA SER A 15 1.81 10.48 0.13
C SER A 15 1.67 11.47 1.29
N SER A 16 1.79 12.77 1.02
CA SER A 16 1.56 13.85 1.98
C SER A 16 0.15 14.43 1.94
N THR A 17 -0.63 14.13 0.89
CA THR A 17 -1.98 14.70 0.66
C THR A 17 -3.04 14.12 1.58
N TYR A 18 -2.82 12.89 2.05
CA TYR A 18 -3.75 12.15 2.89
C TYR A 18 -3.10 11.77 4.22
N ARG A 19 -3.87 11.90 5.30
CA ARG A 19 -3.48 11.43 6.64
C ARG A 19 -4.55 10.47 7.10
N VAL A 20 -4.15 9.22 7.37
CA VAL A 20 -5.03 8.21 7.97
C VAL A 20 -5.50 8.73 9.33
N THR A 21 -6.81 8.74 9.55
CA THR A 21 -7.39 9.05 10.85
C THR A 21 -7.04 7.94 11.83
N THR A 22 -6.46 8.28 12.98
CA THR A 22 -6.02 7.27 13.96
C THR A 22 -7.02 7.09 15.10
N ASP A 23 -8.17 6.48 14.80
CA ASP A 23 -9.28 6.20 15.73
C ASP A 23 -9.56 4.69 15.86
N ASP A 24 -8.55 3.85 15.56
CA ASP A 24 -8.56 2.39 15.67
C ASP A 24 -9.54 1.66 14.71
N HIS A 25 -10.08 2.36 13.70
CA HIS A 25 -10.70 1.67 12.56
C HIS A 25 -9.66 0.85 11.77
N TYR A 26 -10.12 0.05 10.82
CA TYR A 26 -9.25 -0.73 9.93
C TYR A 26 -9.17 -0.10 8.54
N VAL A 27 -7.96 0.01 8.03
CA VAL A 27 -7.70 0.30 6.61
C VAL A 27 -7.25 -0.97 5.91
N ILE A 28 -7.44 -1.04 4.59
CA ILE A 28 -6.94 -2.16 3.79
C ILE A 28 -5.65 -1.74 3.09
N ALA A 29 -4.52 -2.33 3.47
CA ALA A 29 -3.29 -2.20 2.70
C ALA A 29 -3.39 -3.07 1.44
N LEU A 30 -3.49 -2.42 0.28
CA LEU A 30 -3.57 -3.06 -1.04
C LEU A 30 -2.20 -3.25 -1.69
N SER A 31 -1.20 -2.47 -1.26
CA SER A 31 0.20 -2.63 -1.64
C SER A 31 1.09 -1.98 -0.59
N ALA A 32 2.30 -2.52 -0.41
CA ALA A 32 3.37 -1.95 0.38
C ALA A 32 4.71 -2.19 -0.34
N LYS A 33 5.33 -1.13 -0.86
CA LYS A 33 6.57 -1.22 -1.64
C LYS A 33 7.54 -0.10 -1.26
N TYR A 34 8.82 -0.44 -1.20
CA TYR A 34 9.93 0.51 -1.21
C TYR A 34 10.66 0.38 -2.56
N VAL A 35 11.44 1.38 -2.95
CA VAL A 35 12.20 1.32 -4.21
C VAL A 35 13.22 0.18 -4.18
N GLY A 36 13.23 -0.65 -5.23
CA GLY A 36 14.07 -1.85 -5.30
C GLY A 36 13.50 -3.06 -4.56
N ALA A 37 12.29 -2.96 -3.97
CA ALA A 37 11.62 -4.11 -3.39
C ALA A 37 11.45 -5.21 -4.44
N THR A 38 11.79 -6.44 -4.08
CA THR A 38 11.62 -7.61 -4.95
C THR A 38 10.53 -8.51 -4.39
N ASP A 39 9.53 -8.80 -5.22
CA ASP A 39 8.40 -9.67 -4.88
C ASP A 39 8.20 -10.70 -6.00
N PRO A 40 8.64 -11.96 -5.82
CA PRO A 40 8.50 -13.00 -6.84
C PRO A 40 7.05 -13.35 -7.19
N GLN A 41 6.08 -12.95 -6.37
CA GLN A 41 4.66 -13.23 -6.60
C GLN A 41 3.98 -12.15 -7.44
N LEU A 42 4.61 -10.98 -7.59
CA LEU A 42 4.04 -9.83 -8.28
C LEU A 42 4.95 -9.35 -9.40
N THR A 43 4.37 -8.95 -10.52
CA THR A 43 5.10 -8.38 -11.65
C THR A 43 4.92 -6.87 -11.66
N ALA A 44 6.04 -6.14 -11.61
CA ALA A 44 6.10 -4.70 -11.74
C ALA A 44 5.70 -4.25 -13.17
N ALA A 45 5.37 -2.98 -13.35
CA ALA A 45 4.95 -2.44 -14.64
C ALA A 45 6.04 -2.57 -15.73
N ASN A 46 7.30 -2.60 -15.32
CA ASN A 46 8.46 -2.87 -16.18
C ASN A 46 8.63 -4.36 -16.59
N GLY A 47 7.75 -5.26 -16.14
CA GLY A 47 7.78 -6.69 -16.44
C GLY A 47 8.73 -7.53 -15.57
N THR A 48 9.40 -6.90 -14.60
CA THR A 48 10.28 -7.58 -13.63
C THR A 48 9.54 -7.87 -12.32
N HIS A 49 10.25 -8.46 -11.35
CA HIS A 49 9.75 -8.62 -9.97
C HIS A 49 10.30 -7.54 -9.03
N THR A 50 10.97 -6.53 -9.56
CA THR A 50 11.59 -5.44 -8.80
C THR A 50 10.85 -4.14 -9.07
N PHE A 51 10.42 -3.49 -8.00
CA PHE A 51 9.56 -2.31 -8.07
C PHE A 51 10.39 -1.04 -7.94
N MET A 52 10.45 -0.26 -9.02
CA MET A 52 11.04 1.09 -9.01
C MET A 52 9.96 2.15 -8.77
N PHE A 53 10.32 3.43 -8.64
CA PHE A 53 9.33 4.47 -8.29
C PHE A 53 8.20 4.52 -9.32
N ARG A 54 8.53 4.42 -10.61
CA ARG A 54 7.52 4.40 -11.69
C ARG A 54 6.56 3.22 -11.57
N ASP A 55 7.05 2.06 -11.14
CA ASP A 55 6.21 0.87 -10.94
C ASP A 55 5.24 1.07 -9.78
N ILE A 56 5.71 1.68 -8.68
CA ILE A 56 4.87 2.00 -7.51
C ILE A 56 3.79 3.02 -7.89
N VAL A 57 4.12 4.03 -8.69
CA VAL A 57 3.13 5.00 -9.21
C VAL A 57 2.07 4.31 -10.06
N ALA A 58 2.49 3.46 -11.00
CA ALA A 58 1.58 2.74 -11.88
C ALA A 58 0.65 1.79 -11.10
N GLU A 59 1.19 1.09 -10.10
CA GLU A 59 0.41 0.21 -9.22
C GLU A 59 -0.63 1.01 -8.42
N PHE A 60 -0.24 2.12 -7.81
CA PHE A 60 -1.17 3.02 -7.11
C PHE A 60 -2.30 3.51 -8.04
N GLN A 61 -1.95 3.99 -9.24
CA GLN A 61 -2.94 4.49 -10.20
C GLN A 61 -3.92 3.39 -10.64
N SER A 62 -3.41 2.18 -10.86
CA SER A 62 -4.24 1.00 -11.17
C SER A 62 -5.21 0.67 -10.02
N LEU A 63 -4.71 0.63 -8.78
CA LEU A 63 -5.52 0.37 -7.59
C LEU A 63 -6.58 1.46 -7.36
N ARG A 64 -6.22 2.73 -7.52
CA ARG A 64 -7.15 3.86 -7.42
C ARG A 64 -8.21 3.83 -8.52
N SER A 65 -7.83 3.47 -9.74
CA SER A 65 -8.80 3.27 -10.83
C SER A 65 -9.76 2.11 -10.55
N ARG A 66 -9.32 1.07 -9.85
CA ARG A 66 -10.11 -0.13 -9.54
C ARG A 66 -11.06 0.06 -8.35
N PHE A 67 -10.58 0.69 -7.28
CA PHE A 67 -11.32 0.76 -6.00
C PHE A 67 -11.84 2.17 -5.66
N GLY A 68 -11.52 3.18 -6.47
CA GLY A 68 -12.14 4.51 -6.38
C GLY A 68 -11.41 5.52 -5.50
N SER A 69 -12.14 6.54 -5.07
CA SER A 69 -11.59 7.74 -4.42
C SER A 69 -11.05 7.51 -3.00
N ASP A 70 -11.47 6.45 -2.34
CA ASP A 70 -11.04 6.10 -0.98
C ASP A 70 -9.67 5.39 -0.97
N VAL A 71 -9.03 5.27 -2.15
CA VAL A 71 -7.66 4.79 -2.29
C VAL A 71 -6.68 5.94 -2.14
N HIS A 72 -5.80 5.81 -1.16
CA HIS A 72 -4.81 6.81 -0.81
C HIS A 72 -3.40 6.20 -0.78
N LEU A 73 -2.41 7.02 -1.12
CA LEU A 73 -1.01 6.68 -0.92
C LEU A 73 -0.56 7.29 0.40
N VAL A 74 0.13 6.51 1.23
CA VAL A 74 0.70 6.98 2.49
C VAL A 74 2.07 6.35 2.73
N LYS A 75 2.82 6.85 3.72
CA LYS A 75 4.04 6.19 4.18
C LYS A 75 3.69 5.18 5.27
N SER A 76 4.33 4.02 5.27
CA SER A 76 4.10 2.98 6.28
C SER A 76 4.30 3.45 7.73
N THR A 77 5.07 4.52 7.93
CA THR A 77 5.36 5.14 9.22
C THR A 77 4.28 6.11 9.69
N SER A 78 3.27 6.43 8.87
CA SER A 78 2.26 7.43 9.21
C SER A 78 1.11 6.90 10.06
N PHE A 79 0.98 5.57 10.25
CA PHE A 79 -0.06 4.97 11.08
C PHE A 79 0.31 3.54 11.52
N GLY A 80 -0.33 3.08 12.58
CA GLY A 80 -0.26 1.70 13.04
C GLY A 80 1.11 1.29 13.56
N LYS A 81 1.25 -0.01 13.83
CA LYS A 81 2.52 -0.62 14.19
C LYS A 81 3.54 -0.47 13.06
N GLN A 82 4.70 0.08 13.38
CA GLN A 82 5.83 0.19 12.47
C GLN A 82 6.70 -1.07 12.57
N ASN A 83 6.82 -1.82 11.48
CA ASN A 83 7.75 -2.93 11.42
C ASN A 83 9.03 -2.46 10.74
N ALA A 84 10.15 -2.54 11.47
CA ALA A 84 11.46 -2.37 10.86
C ALA A 84 11.65 -3.46 9.79
N ASN A 85 11.94 -3.05 8.56
CA ASN A 85 12.27 -3.94 7.47
C ASN A 85 13.72 -3.70 7.08
N ALA A 86 14.60 -4.63 7.44
CA ALA A 86 16.05 -4.53 7.21
C ALA A 86 16.42 -4.47 5.72
N ASN A 87 15.49 -4.81 4.82
CA ASN A 87 15.70 -4.74 3.38
C ASN A 87 15.41 -3.35 2.80
N VAL A 88 14.80 -2.44 3.57
CA VAL A 88 14.56 -1.06 3.13
C VAL A 88 15.89 -0.30 3.15
N PRO A 89 16.37 0.24 2.01
CA PRO A 89 17.59 1.03 1.98
C PRO A 89 17.53 2.24 2.92
N ALA A 90 18.69 2.64 3.45
CA ALA A 90 18.77 3.81 4.32
C ALA A 90 18.25 5.07 3.62
N GLY A 91 17.32 5.78 4.27
CA GLY A 91 16.70 6.99 3.74
C GLY A 91 15.50 6.75 2.82
N GLU A 92 15.14 5.50 2.53
CA GLU A 92 13.95 5.17 1.75
C GLU A 92 12.73 4.88 2.63
N SER A 93 11.54 5.12 2.06
CA SER A 93 10.25 4.85 2.72
C SER A 93 9.54 3.68 2.04
N ILE A 94 8.78 2.92 2.82
CA ILE A 94 7.76 2.04 2.26
C ILE A 94 6.52 2.90 1.99
N TYR A 95 6.15 3.01 0.72
CA TYR A 95 4.87 3.57 0.29
C TYR A 95 3.81 2.48 0.39
N VAL A 96 2.68 2.82 0.99
CA VAL A 96 1.55 1.92 1.18
C VAL A 96 0.35 2.51 0.45
N THR A 97 -0.24 1.73 -0.45
CA THR A 97 -1.55 2.06 -1.03
C THR A 97 -2.62 1.50 -0.11
N VAL A 98 -3.41 2.37 0.49
CA VAL A 98 -4.49 2.00 1.42
C VAL A 98 -5.84 2.27 0.76
N TYR A 99 -6.81 1.39 1.02
CA TYR A 99 -8.23 1.68 0.84
C TYR A 99 -8.84 1.98 2.21
N ASP A 100 -9.37 3.19 2.38
CA ASP A 100 -9.88 3.70 3.65
C ASP A 100 -11.27 4.34 3.45
N PRO A 101 -12.35 3.56 3.58
CA PRO A 101 -13.72 4.07 3.57
C PRO A 101 -14.17 4.57 4.96
N GLY A 102 -13.30 4.60 5.97
CA GLY A 102 -13.61 5.03 7.34
C GLY A 102 -14.62 4.17 8.11
N THR A 103 -15.00 3.00 7.58
CA THR A 103 -16.16 2.21 8.08
C THR A 103 -15.83 0.78 8.49
N PHE A 104 -14.59 0.29 8.32
CA PHE A 104 -14.22 -1.03 8.81
C PHE A 104 -13.93 -0.99 10.31
N LEU A 105 -14.90 -1.43 11.11
CA LEU A 105 -14.79 -1.43 12.57
C LEU A 105 -14.14 -2.69 13.15
N SER A 106 -13.75 -3.66 12.31
CA SER A 106 -13.06 -4.87 12.76
C SER A 106 -12.13 -5.42 11.69
N LYS A 107 -11.15 -6.23 12.14
CA LYS A 107 -10.24 -6.94 11.25
C LYS A 107 -11.00 -7.87 10.31
N GLU A 108 -12.00 -8.56 10.83
CA GLU A 108 -12.82 -9.55 10.12
C GLU A 108 -13.61 -8.90 9.00
N ALA A 109 -14.14 -7.68 9.21
CA ALA A 109 -14.83 -6.92 8.18
C ALA A 109 -13.88 -6.59 7.01
N GLY A 110 -12.64 -6.20 7.32
CA GLY A 110 -11.60 -5.97 6.32
C GLY A 110 -11.17 -7.25 5.60
N GLN A 111 -10.99 -8.36 6.32
CA GLN A 111 -10.65 -9.66 5.72
C GLN A 111 -11.75 -10.15 4.78
N ALA A 112 -13.01 -9.99 5.17
CA ALA A 112 -14.14 -10.33 4.33
C ALA A 112 -14.19 -9.44 3.07
N TRP A 113 -13.83 -8.16 3.18
CA TRP A 113 -13.69 -7.29 2.01
C TRP A 113 -12.57 -7.76 1.08
N CYS A 114 -11.40 -8.14 1.63
CA CYS A 114 -10.30 -8.70 0.84
C CYS A 114 -10.72 -9.96 0.08
N ALA A 115 -11.31 -10.94 0.77
CA ALA A 115 -11.74 -12.19 0.15
C ALA A 115 -12.78 -11.97 -0.96
N ARG A 116 -13.68 -10.98 -0.82
CA ARG A 116 -14.65 -10.64 -1.87
C ARG A 116 -14.01 -9.99 -3.09
N ASN A 117 -12.99 -9.17 -2.90
CA ASN A 117 -12.34 -8.43 -3.98
C ASN A 117 -11.23 -9.22 -4.68
N PHE A 118 -10.74 -10.28 -4.05
CA PHE A 118 -9.71 -11.18 -4.57
C PHE A 118 -10.15 -12.64 -4.39
N PRO A 119 -11.25 -13.07 -5.05
CA PRO A 119 -11.87 -14.38 -4.78
C PRO A 119 -10.99 -15.57 -5.13
N ASP A 120 -10.01 -15.38 -6.03
CA ASP A 120 -9.09 -16.43 -6.47
C ASP A 120 -7.87 -16.59 -5.53
N LEU A 121 -7.75 -15.74 -4.51
CA LEU A 121 -6.63 -15.74 -3.55
C LEU A 121 -7.11 -16.11 -2.15
N SER A 122 -6.22 -16.78 -1.41
CA SER A 122 -6.46 -17.12 -0.01
C SER A 122 -5.13 -17.22 0.75
N GLY A 123 -5.23 -17.23 2.08
CA GLY A 123 -4.07 -17.34 2.97
C GLY A 123 -2.99 -16.30 2.68
N ALA A 124 -1.73 -16.74 2.69
CA ALA A 124 -0.58 -15.85 2.47
C ALA A 124 -0.60 -15.11 1.12
N SER A 125 -1.19 -15.71 0.07
CA SER A 125 -1.31 -15.05 -1.24
C SER A 125 -2.31 -13.90 -1.21
N LEU A 126 -3.40 -14.03 -0.43
CA LEU A 126 -4.33 -12.92 -0.20
C LEU A 126 -3.68 -11.84 0.65
N ASP A 127 -3.02 -12.23 1.75
CA ASP A 127 -2.34 -11.28 2.64
C ASP A 127 -1.22 -10.50 1.92
N ASN A 128 -0.63 -11.06 0.85
CA ASN A 128 0.39 -10.35 0.04
C ASN A 128 -0.18 -9.19 -0.78
N VAL A 129 -1.47 -9.20 -1.12
CA VAL A 129 -2.12 -8.17 -1.97
C VAL A 129 -3.24 -7.41 -1.26
N CYS A 130 -3.70 -7.88 -0.11
CA CYS A 130 -4.80 -7.29 0.62
C CYS A 130 -4.73 -7.66 2.10
N LEU A 131 -4.31 -6.69 2.92
CA LEU A 131 -4.10 -6.91 4.35
C LEU A 131 -4.79 -5.82 5.18
N PRO A 132 -5.77 -6.16 6.03
CA PRO A 132 -6.33 -5.22 6.99
C PRO A 132 -5.30 -4.81 8.04
N ARG A 133 -5.16 -3.50 8.28
CA ARG A 133 -4.30 -2.91 9.29
C ARG A 133 -5.11 -1.97 10.17
N VAL A 134 -4.86 -1.99 11.47
CA VAL A 134 -5.45 -1.02 12.39
C VAL A 134 -4.84 0.36 12.17
N ALA A 135 -5.69 1.36 12.02
CA ALA A 135 -5.37 2.77 11.96
C ALA A 135 -5.20 3.32 13.39
N SER A 136 -4.16 2.87 14.08
CA SER A 136 -3.80 3.42 15.38
C SER A 136 -2.72 4.50 15.23
N VAL A 137 -2.46 5.25 16.30
CA VAL A 137 -1.29 6.14 16.37
C VAL A 137 -0.01 5.34 16.06
N PRO A 138 0.95 5.91 15.29
CA PRO A 138 2.22 5.25 14.99
C PRO A 138 2.98 4.86 16.26
N HIS A 139 3.46 3.61 16.33
CA HIS A 139 4.24 3.07 17.45
C HIS A 139 5.15 1.91 17.03
#